data_AF-A0A7T4X0Q3-F1
#
_entry.id   AF-A0A7T4X0Q3-F1
#
_cell.length_a   1.000
_cell.length_b   1.000
_cell.length_c   1.000
_cell.angle_alpha   90.00
_cell.angle_beta   90.00
_cell.angle_gamma   90.00
#
_symmetry.space_group_name_H-M   'P 1'
#
loop_
_entity.id
_entity.type
_entity.pdbx_description
1 polymer ?
#
loop_
_entity_poly.entity_id
_entity_poly.type
_entity_poly.pdbx_seq_one_letter_code
_entity_poly.pdbx_strand_id
1 'polypeptide(L)'
;MNIPFRQFFHYLFSHNPVVDIKYQEERFSGDIKVTKFLADDAVRELDSQDKERYDRFREDITATVRDQMRYFNLYRLVTIFSLLFAVIGLGLILYFNSGNPWIIIGACYYAFFAYLLVEAYIQANKNYFEDQLYKTFKQEYIR
;
A
#
# COMPACT_ATOMS: atom_id res chain seq x y z
N MET A 1 0.44 -0.85 9.77
CA MET A 1 0.95 0.49 10.16
C MET A 1 0.21 1.57 9.38
N ASN A 2 -0.11 2.71 10.00
CA ASN A 2 -0.74 3.86 9.33
C ASN A 2 0.22 5.05 9.30
N ILE A 3 0.23 5.77 8.19
CA ILE A 3 1.02 7.00 8.06
C ILE A 3 0.48 8.13 8.94
N PRO A 4 1.35 8.89 9.62
CA PRO A 4 0.93 10.15 10.21
C PRO A 4 0.62 11.16 9.10
N PHE A 5 -0.50 11.87 9.22
CA PHE A 5 -1.00 12.80 8.18
C PHE A 5 0.05 13.83 7.74
N ARG A 6 0.90 14.31 8.67
CA ARG A 6 1.98 15.25 8.36
C ARG A 6 3.01 14.72 7.36
N GLN A 7 3.17 13.40 7.27
CA GLN A 7 4.11 12.75 6.37
C GLN A 7 3.43 12.21 5.10
N PHE A 8 2.10 12.39 4.97
CA PHE A 8 1.33 11.87 3.85
C PHE A 8 1.88 12.30 2.51
N PHE A 9 2.02 13.60 2.28
CA PHE A 9 2.52 14.12 1.00
C PHE A 9 3.98 13.74 0.74
N HIS A 10 4.78 13.65 1.79
CA HIS A 10 6.17 13.19 1.66
C HIS A 10 6.19 11.77 1.12
N TYR A 11 5.51 10.82 1.76
CA TYR A 11 5.49 9.43 1.31
C TYR A 11 4.62 9.19 0.07
N LEU A 12 3.70 10.07 -0.27
CA LEU A 12 2.96 9.99 -1.54
C LEU A 12 3.91 10.16 -2.74
N PHE A 13 4.85 11.09 -2.65
CA PHE A 13 5.76 11.43 -3.75
C PHE A 13 7.19 10.91 -3.59
N SER A 14 7.59 10.49 -2.38
CA SER A 14 8.92 9.98 -2.06
C SER A 14 8.86 8.47 -1.84
N HIS A 15 9.14 7.71 -2.90
CA HIS A 15 9.39 6.28 -2.81
C HIS A 15 10.86 6.02 -2.41
N ASN A 16 11.11 4.95 -1.65
CA ASN A 16 12.48 4.57 -1.27
C ASN A 16 13.11 3.75 -2.42
N PRO A 17 14.10 4.27 -3.16
CA PRO A 17 14.65 3.60 -4.33
C PRO A 17 15.44 2.33 -4.00
N VAL A 18 15.79 2.14 -2.72
CA VAL A 18 16.60 1.02 -2.23
C VAL A 18 15.74 -0.21 -1.92
N VAL A 19 14.42 -0.03 -1.76
CA VAL A 19 13.49 -1.10 -1.38
C VAL A 19 12.73 -1.59 -2.61
N ASP A 20 12.83 -2.89 -2.90
CA ASP A 20 12.11 -3.57 -3.98
C ASP A 20 11.49 -4.85 -3.42
N ILE A 21 10.26 -4.73 -2.90
CA ILE A 21 9.54 -5.87 -2.32
C ILE A 21 8.86 -6.67 -3.43
N LYS A 22 9.39 -7.86 -3.71
CA LYS A 22 8.75 -8.87 -4.57
C LYS A 22 8.36 -10.07 -3.75
N TYR A 23 7.24 -10.67 -4.13
CA TYR A 23 6.69 -11.82 -3.45
C TYR A 23 6.11 -12.81 -4.46
N GLN A 24 6.10 -14.08 -4.07
CA GLN A 24 5.50 -15.15 -4.84
C GLN A 24 4.40 -15.78 -4.00
N GLU A 25 3.23 -15.94 -4.61
CA GLU A 25 2.10 -16.64 -4.02
C GLU A 25 2.18 -18.11 -4.42
N GLU A 26 2.18 -19.01 -3.43
CA GLU A 26 2.17 -20.44 -3.67
C GLU A 26 0.79 -20.90 -4.16
N ARG A 27 0.76 -21.65 -5.26
CA ARG A 27 -0.48 -22.06 -5.95
C ARG A 27 -1.45 -22.91 -5.12
N PHE A 28 -0.96 -23.64 -4.12
CA PHE A 28 -1.78 -24.61 -3.37
C PHE A 28 -2.07 -24.17 -1.93
N SER A 29 -1.12 -23.53 -1.26
CA SER A 29 -1.28 -23.02 0.11
C SER A 29 -1.85 -21.60 0.15
N GLY A 30 -1.70 -20.82 -0.94
CA GLY A 30 -2.00 -19.38 -0.94
C GLY A 30 -1.05 -18.59 -0.03
N ASP A 31 0.07 -19.18 0.36
CA ASP A 31 1.08 -18.50 1.16
C ASP A 31 1.89 -17.54 0.29
N ILE A 32 2.06 -16.34 0.82
CA ILE A 32 2.87 -15.28 0.21
C ILE A 32 4.25 -15.36 0.83
N LYS A 33 5.27 -15.63 0.01
CA LYS A 33 6.68 -15.59 0.42
C LYS A 33 7.39 -14.41 -0.22
N VAL A 34 8.10 -13.61 0.59
CA VAL A 34 8.91 -12.51 0.07
C VAL A 34 10.15 -13.09 -0.61
N THR A 35 10.29 -12.81 -1.91
CA THR A 35 11.42 -13.29 -2.73
C THR A 35 12.53 -12.25 -2.80
N LYS A 36 12.17 -10.96 -2.74
CA LYS A 36 13.08 -9.82 -2.80
C LYS A 36 12.60 -8.72 -1.84
N PHE A 37 13.54 -8.07 -1.15
CA PHE A 37 13.25 -6.92 -0.28
C PHE A 37 14.05 -5.67 -0.68
N LEU A 38 15.34 -5.82 -1.02
CA LEU A 38 16.19 -4.73 -1.47
C LEU A 38 16.35 -4.75 -2.99
N ALA A 39 16.59 -3.59 -3.59
CA ALA A 39 16.98 -3.45 -4.98
C ALA A 39 18.32 -4.19 -5.27
N ASP A 40 18.52 -4.63 -6.52
CA ASP A 40 19.62 -5.56 -6.85
C ASP A 40 21.01 -4.93 -6.68
N ASP A 41 21.11 -3.62 -6.88
CA ASP A 41 22.27 -2.79 -6.59
C ASP A 41 22.58 -2.77 -5.09
N ALA A 42 21.57 -2.53 -4.26
CA ALA A 42 21.71 -2.51 -2.80
C ALA A 42 22.11 -3.87 -2.21
N VAL A 43 21.64 -4.98 -2.78
CA VAL A 43 22.04 -6.34 -2.37
C VAL A 43 23.51 -6.64 -2.73
N ARG A 44 24.00 -6.07 -3.84
CA ARG A 44 25.39 -6.29 -4.30
C ARG A 44 26.40 -5.57 -3.41
N GLU A 45 26.00 -4.45 -2.82
CA GLU A 45 26.81 -3.67 -1.87
C GLU A 45 26.93 -4.31 -0.48
N LEU A 46 26.14 -5.36 -0.19
CA LEU A 46 26.22 -6.07 1.09
C LEU A 46 27.44 -7.01 1.15
N ASP A 47 28.14 -6.96 2.28
CA ASP A 47 29.21 -7.89 2.62
C ASP A 47 28.66 -9.31 2.86
N SER A 48 29.55 -10.32 2.87
CA SER A 48 29.15 -11.72 3.04
C SER A 48 28.42 -11.98 4.37
N GLN A 49 28.81 -11.30 5.46
CA GLN A 49 28.09 -11.38 6.73
C GLN A 49 26.70 -10.72 6.65
N ASP A 50 26.57 -9.61 5.94
CA ASP A 50 25.30 -8.88 5.83
C ASP A 50 24.30 -9.61 4.92
N LYS A 51 24.77 -10.42 3.97
CA LYS A 51 23.91 -11.28 3.14
C LYS A 51 23.17 -12.34 3.96
N GLU A 52 23.84 -12.99 4.91
CA GLU A 52 23.17 -13.95 5.82
C GLU A 52 22.16 -13.26 6.74
N ARG A 53 22.44 -12.02 7.16
CA ARG A 53 21.50 -11.22 7.96
C ARG A 53 20.32 -10.74 7.11
N TYR A 54 20.55 -10.39 5.85
CA TYR A 54 19.51 -10.05 4.88
C TYR A 54 18.57 -11.23 4.58
N ASP A 55 19.10 -12.43 4.37
CA ASP A 55 18.28 -13.61 4.11
C ASP A 55 17.37 -13.93 5.31
N ARG A 56 17.89 -13.81 6.54
CA ARG A 56 17.09 -13.95 7.77
C ARG A 56 16.01 -12.88 7.87
N PHE A 57 16.37 -11.61 7.66
CA PHE A 57 15.40 -10.51 7.68
C PHE A 57 14.27 -10.72 6.67
N ARG A 58 14.59 -11.18 5.45
CA ARG A 58 13.59 -11.47 4.42
C ARG A 58 12.59 -12.54 4.87
N GLU A 59 13.04 -13.57 5.56
CA GLU A 59 12.15 -14.60 6.12
C GLU A 59 11.27 -14.02 7.24
N ASP A 60 11.85 -13.25 8.17
CA ASP A 60 11.14 -12.66 9.29
C ASP A 60 10.03 -11.69 8.86
N ILE A 61 10.29 -10.84 7.85
CA ILE A 61 9.30 -9.87 7.37
C ILE A 61 8.20 -10.51 6.51
N THR A 62 8.33 -11.77 6.12
CA THR A 62 7.39 -12.40 5.19
C THR A 62 5.96 -12.37 5.71
N ALA A 63 5.75 -12.69 6.99
CA ALA A 63 4.43 -12.61 7.61
C ALA A 63 3.89 -11.17 7.66
N THR A 64 4.74 -10.20 8.05
CA THR A 64 4.36 -8.79 8.14
C THR A 64 3.98 -8.20 6.79
N VAL A 65 4.77 -8.49 5.75
CA VAL A 65 4.55 -8.03 4.38
C VAL A 65 3.27 -8.66 3.82
N ARG A 66 3.03 -9.95 4.05
CA ARG A 66 1.79 -10.65 3.70
C ARG A 66 0.57 -10.01 4.35
N ASP A 67 0.61 -9.79 5.66
CA ASP A 67 -0.52 -9.25 6.41
C ASP A 67 -0.81 -7.80 6.00
N GLN A 68 0.23 -6.99 5.78
CA GLN A 68 0.08 -5.62 5.33
C GLN A 68 -0.49 -5.54 3.90
N MET A 69 -0.11 -6.45 2.99
CA MET A 69 -0.72 -6.52 1.65
C MET A 69 -2.19 -6.95 1.70
N ARG A 70 -2.52 -7.97 2.50
CA ARG A 70 -3.91 -8.37 2.71
C ARG A 70 -4.73 -7.22 3.27
N TYR A 71 -4.18 -6.48 4.23
CA TYR A 71 -4.78 -5.28 4.77
C TYR A 71 -5.00 -4.20 3.70
N PHE A 72 -3.98 -3.87 2.89
CA PHE A 72 -4.13 -2.87 1.83
C PHE A 72 -5.18 -3.25 0.78
N ASN A 73 -5.25 -4.53 0.39
CA ASN A 73 -6.25 -5.00 -0.57
C ASN A 73 -7.65 -4.98 0.02
N LEU A 74 -7.83 -5.44 1.26
CA LEU A 74 -9.12 -5.43 1.94
C LEU A 74 -9.58 -3.99 2.23
N TYR A 75 -8.68 -3.13 2.70
CA TYR A 75 -8.94 -1.71 2.91
C TYR A 75 -9.37 -1.04 1.61
N ARG A 76 -8.61 -1.23 0.51
CA ARG A 76 -8.97 -0.72 -0.82
C ARG A 76 -10.40 -1.11 -1.19
N LEU A 77 -10.73 -2.39 -1.07
CA LEU A 77 -12.03 -2.93 -1.41
C LEU A 77 -13.13 -2.26 -0.56
N VAL A 78 -13.01 -2.33 0.76
CA VAL A 78 -14.01 -1.80 1.69
C VAL A 78 -14.19 -0.29 1.51
N THR A 79 -13.09 0.46 1.38
CA THR A 79 -13.13 1.92 1.26
C THR A 79 -13.71 2.37 -0.07
N ILE A 80 -13.35 1.71 -1.19
CA ILE A 80 -13.95 2.00 -2.50
C ILE A 80 -15.45 1.71 -2.47
N PHE A 81 -15.86 0.53 -2.00
CA PHE A 81 -17.29 0.19 -1.92
C PHE A 81 -18.06 1.16 -1.03
N SER A 82 -17.49 1.53 0.12
CA SER A 82 -18.12 2.48 1.05
C SER A 82 -18.25 3.88 0.44
N LEU A 83 -17.20 4.37 -0.24
CA LEU A 83 -17.24 5.66 -0.92
C LEU A 83 -18.21 5.67 -2.10
N LEU A 84 -18.23 4.61 -2.92
CA LEU A 84 -19.18 4.49 -4.02
C LEU A 84 -20.62 4.46 -3.50
N PHE A 85 -20.89 3.69 -2.45
CA PHE A 85 -22.21 3.66 -1.82
C PHE A 85 -22.62 5.03 -1.30
N ALA A 86 -21.71 5.75 -0.64
CA ALA A 86 -21.96 7.11 -0.15
C ALA A 86 -22.23 8.10 -1.29
N VAL A 87 -21.38 8.12 -2.32
CA VAL A 87 -21.48 9.08 -3.44
C VAL A 87 -22.71 8.80 -4.31
N ILE A 88 -22.97 7.53 -4.66
CA ILE A 88 -24.13 7.14 -5.47
C ILE A 88 -25.41 7.29 -4.64
N GLY A 89 -25.42 6.83 -3.39
CA GLY A 89 -26.59 6.95 -2.51
C GLY A 89 -26.99 8.40 -2.29
N LEU A 90 -26.03 9.27 -1.99
CA LEU A 90 -26.28 10.70 -1.82
C LEU A 90 -26.66 11.38 -3.15
N GLY A 91 -26.04 10.99 -4.26
CA GLY A 91 -26.41 11.45 -5.60
C GLY A 91 -27.84 11.08 -5.98
N LEU A 92 -28.30 9.87 -5.67
CA LEU A 92 -29.69 9.43 -5.90
C LEU A 92 -30.67 10.22 -5.05
N ILE A 93 -30.38 10.42 -3.75
CA ILE A 93 -31.23 11.23 -2.87
C ILE A 93 -31.38 12.65 -3.45
N LEU A 94 -30.28 13.28 -3.83
CA LEU A 94 -30.29 14.63 -4.41
C LEU A 94 -31.01 14.68 -5.76
N TYR A 95 -30.87 13.64 -6.59
CA TYR A 95 -31.59 13.51 -7.86
C TYR A 95 -33.10 13.44 -7.64
N PHE A 96 -33.58 12.56 -6.74
CA PHE A 96 -35.02 12.42 -6.47
C PHE A 96 -35.63 13.68 -5.88
N ASN A 97 -34.87 14.47 -5.11
CA ASN A 97 -35.36 15.73 -4.53
C ASN A 97 -35.39 16.90 -5.52
N SER A 98 -34.48 16.93 -6.50
CA SER A 98 -34.32 18.08 -7.41
C SER A 98 -34.83 17.82 -8.84
N GLY A 99 -35.01 16.56 -9.24
CA GLY A 99 -35.31 16.15 -10.61
C GLY A 99 -34.19 16.46 -11.61
N ASN A 100 -33.00 16.87 -11.15
CA ASN A 100 -31.94 17.34 -12.01
C ASN A 100 -30.97 16.20 -12.41
N PRO A 101 -30.95 15.76 -13.69
CA PRO A 101 -30.08 14.67 -14.14
C PRO A 101 -28.58 14.99 -14.06
N TRP A 102 -28.18 16.27 -13.99
CA TRP A 102 -26.79 16.68 -13.81
C TRP A 102 -26.18 16.17 -12.51
N ILE A 103 -27.00 15.88 -11.51
CA ILE A 103 -26.55 15.36 -10.21
C ILE A 103 -25.98 13.95 -10.35
N ILE A 104 -26.56 13.12 -11.22
CA ILE A 104 -26.05 11.76 -11.47
C ILE A 104 -24.68 11.85 -12.16
N ILE A 105 -24.55 12.73 -13.16
CA ILE A 105 -23.28 12.98 -13.85
C ILE A 105 -22.22 13.49 -12.87
N GLY A 106 -22.59 14.43 -11.99
CA GLY A 106 -21.73 14.91 -10.92
C GLY A 106 -21.31 13.81 -9.95
N ALA A 107 -22.24 12.96 -9.51
CA ALA A 107 -21.95 11.83 -8.63
C ALA A 107 -20.96 10.83 -9.27
N CYS A 108 -21.12 10.51 -10.55
CA CYS A 108 -20.17 9.68 -11.29
C CYS A 108 -18.78 10.34 -11.38
N TYR A 109 -18.72 11.65 -11.58
CA TYR A 109 -17.45 12.40 -11.60
C TYR A 109 -16.76 12.36 -10.23
N TYR A 110 -17.48 12.60 -9.13
CA TYR A 110 -16.91 12.55 -7.78
C TYR A 110 -16.51 11.13 -7.36
N ALA A 111 -17.18 10.09 -7.86
CA ALA A 111 -16.79 8.69 -7.61
C ALA A 111 -15.38 8.39 -8.15
N PHE A 112 -15.00 8.98 -9.31
CA PHE A 112 -13.65 8.84 -9.85
C PHE A 112 -12.60 9.52 -8.95
N PHE A 113 -12.88 10.73 -8.44
CA PHE A 113 -11.96 11.41 -7.52
C PHE A 113 -11.83 10.67 -6.18
N ALA A 114 -12.93 10.12 -5.66
CA ALA A 114 -12.91 9.29 -4.48
C ALA A 114 -11.98 8.08 -4.66
N TYR A 115 -12.04 7.42 -5.82
CA TYR A 115 -11.13 6.34 -6.15
C TYR A 115 -9.66 6.79 -6.14
N LEU A 116 -9.33 7.91 -6.80
CA LEU A 116 -7.98 8.46 -6.82
C LEU A 116 -7.44 8.78 -5.42
N LEU A 117 -8.28 9.31 -4.53
CA LEU A 117 -7.90 9.60 -3.15
C LEU A 117 -7.56 8.33 -2.36
N VAL A 118 -8.33 7.26 -2.56
CA VAL A 118 -8.06 5.96 -1.92
C VAL A 118 -6.75 5.37 -2.42
N GLU A 119 -6.50 5.39 -3.72
CA GLU A 119 -5.24 4.91 -4.30
C GLU A 119 -4.05 5.74 -3.83
N ALA A 120 -4.18 7.06 -3.76
CA ALA A 120 -3.13 7.93 -3.21
C ALA A 120 -2.82 7.59 -1.75
N TYR A 121 -3.85 7.35 -0.92
CA TYR A 121 -3.65 6.93 0.47
C TYR A 121 -2.95 5.58 0.58
N ILE A 122 -3.36 4.59 -0.22
CA ILE A 122 -2.72 3.27 -0.23
C ILE A 122 -1.26 3.39 -0.66
N GLN A 123 -0.98 4.17 -1.71
CA GLN A 123 0.38 4.39 -2.20
C GLN A 123 1.28 5.03 -1.13
N ALA A 124 0.79 6.06 -0.44
CA ALA A 124 1.54 6.71 0.63
C ALA A 124 1.81 5.74 1.81
N ASN A 125 0.84 4.89 2.17
CA ASN A 125 1.05 3.88 3.21
C ASN A 125 2.01 2.78 2.79
N LYS A 126 1.99 2.38 1.52
CA LYS A 126 2.96 1.42 0.97
C LYS A 126 4.38 1.97 1.07
N ASN A 127 4.60 3.19 0.59
CA ASN A 127 5.92 3.84 0.63
C ASN A 127 6.43 4.03 2.07
N TYR A 128 5.55 4.39 3.02
CA TYR A 128 5.92 4.47 4.43
C TYR A 128 6.28 3.11 5.01
N PHE A 129 5.50 2.08 4.71
CA PHE A 129 5.78 0.72 5.18
C PHE A 129 7.14 0.22 4.69
N GLU A 130 7.45 0.43 3.41
CA GLU A 130 8.76 0.12 2.82
C GLU A 130 9.91 0.84 3.53
N ASP A 131 9.76 2.13 3.82
CA ASP A 131 10.75 2.92 4.55
C ASP A 131 10.93 2.45 6.00
N GLN A 132 9.85 2.08 6.69
CA GLN A 132 9.94 1.51 8.04
C GLN A 132 10.67 0.17 8.05
N LEU A 133 10.36 -0.74 7.11
CA LEU A 133 11.07 -2.00 6.99
C LEU A 133 12.57 -1.79 6.72
N TYR A 134 12.91 -0.82 5.87
CA TYR A 134 14.30 -0.50 5.58
C TYR A 134 15.05 0.04 6.80
N LYS A 135 14.39 0.89 7.60
CA LYS A 135 14.95 1.37 8.87
C LYS A 135 15.17 0.23 9.86
N THR A 136 14.21 -0.69 10.00
CA THR A 136 14.35 -1.89 10.84
C THR A 136 15.54 -2.74 10.38
N PHE A 137 15.63 -3.01 9.08
CA PHE A 137 16.75 -3.76 8.50
C PHE A 137 18.11 -3.13 8.83
N LYS A 138 18.26 -1.82 8.62
CA LYS A 138 19.52 -1.11 8.93
C LYS A 138 19.86 -1.10 10.42
N GLN A 139 18.86 -0.93 11.29
CA GLN A 139 19.09 -0.75 12.72
C GLN A 139 19.31 -2.07 13.47
N GLU A 140 18.59 -3.12 13.08
CA GLU A 140 18.56 -4.39 13.79
C GLU A 140 19.47 -5.45 13.14
N TYR A 141 19.69 -5.38 11.82
CA TYR A 141 20.41 -6.42 11.09
C TYR A 141 21.77 -5.96 10.56
N ILE A 142 21.99 -4.73 10.11
CA ILE A 142 23.31 -4.28 9.58
C ILE A 142 24.13 -3.47 10.61
N ARG A 143 23.87 -3.66 11.92
CA ARG A 143 24.65 -2.97 12.96
C ARG A 143 26.04 -3.56 13.16
#